data_AF-A0A0N5BIM1-F1
#
_entry.id   AF-A0A0N5BIM1-F1
#
_cell.length_a   1.000
_cell.length_b   1.000
_cell.length_c   1.000
_cell.angle_alpha   90.00
_cell.angle_beta   90.00
_cell.angle_gamma   90.00
#
_symmetry.space_group_name_H-M   'P 1'
#
loop_
_entity.id
_entity.type
_entity.pdbx_description
1 polymer ?
#
loop_
_entity_poly.entity_id
_entity_poly.type
_entity_poly.pdbx_seq_one_letter_code
_entity_poly.pdbx_strand_id
1 'polypeptide(L)'
;MFYYSSNVDFYDCLSKEAKLTHKYTTYDLLCNIVHDGKPDSGTYRIQLLHKATKKWFELEDMHVKEILAQSITLTESYIQIWKLNRKKTRAERMGEVPSD
;
A
#
# COMPACT_ATOMS: atom_id res chain seq x y z
N MET A 1 -5.28 -16.22 -10.65
CA MET A 1 -4.91 -16.00 -9.24
C MET A 1 -4.63 -14.51 -9.08
N PHE A 2 -5.52 -13.78 -8.39
CA PHE A 2 -5.48 -12.32 -8.32
C PHE A 2 -4.36 -11.88 -7.37
N TYR A 3 -3.23 -11.43 -7.92
CA TYR A 3 -2.15 -10.81 -7.12
C TYR A 3 -2.56 -9.38 -6.78
N TYR A 4 -3.08 -9.19 -5.58
CA TYR A 4 -3.55 -7.90 -5.08
C TYR A 4 -2.36 -6.99 -4.73
N SER A 5 -2.04 -6.08 -5.65
CA SER A 5 -1.90 -4.65 -5.38
C SER A 5 -0.99 -4.22 -4.21
N SER A 6 0.32 -4.48 -4.27
CA SER A 6 1.27 -3.59 -3.57
C SER A 6 1.35 -2.20 -4.22
N ASN A 7 0.75 -2.07 -5.41
CA ASN A 7 0.90 -0.93 -6.31
C ASN A 7 -0.50 -0.45 -6.71
N VAL A 8 -0.82 0.83 -6.51
CA VAL A 8 -2.00 1.46 -7.09
C VAL A 8 -1.56 2.43 -8.17
N ASP A 9 -2.27 2.44 -9.29
CA ASP A 9 -2.06 3.42 -10.35
C ASP A 9 -3.23 4.41 -10.41
N PHE A 10 -2.94 5.68 -10.16
CA PHE A 10 -3.93 6.75 -10.20
C PHE A 10 -4.00 7.46 -11.56
N TYR A 11 -3.36 6.94 -12.60
CA TYR A 11 -3.35 7.56 -13.93
C TYR A 11 -4.76 7.92 -14.41
N ASP A 12 -5.72 7.02 -14.26
CA ASP A 12 -7.09 7.24 -14.73
C ASP A 12 -7.90 8.23 -13.88
N CYS A 13 -7.44 8.55 -12.68
CA CYS A 13 -8.00 9.60 -11.84
C CYS A 13 -7.52 11.00 -12.21
N LEU A 14 -6.54 11.14 -13.10
CA LEU A 14 -6.01 12.43 -13.54
C LEU A 14 -6.81 13.04 -14.69
N SER A 15 -6.92 14.38 -14.70
CA SER A 15 -7.42 15.12 -15.86
C SER A 15 -6.52 14.91 -17.08
N LYS A 16 -7.02 15.22 -18.29
CA LYS A 16 -6.25 15.09 -19.53
C LYS A 16 -4.97 15.92 -19.49
N GLU A 17 -5.04 17.12 -18.93
CA GLU A 17 -3.93 18.06 -18.79
C GLU A 17 -2.90 17.54 -17.75
N ALA A 18 -3.39 17.01 -16.63
CA ALA A 18 -2.54 16.43 -15.60
C ALA A 18 -1.77 15.19 -16.11
N LYS A 19 -2.39 14.36 -16.96
CA LYS A 19 -1.73 13.19 -17.58
C LYS A 19 -0.51 13.58 -18.42
N LEU A 20 -0.50 14.78 -19.03
CA LEU A 20 0.63 15.25 -19.84
C LEU A 20 1.85 15.66 -19.00
N THR A 21 1.64 16.06 -17.75
CA THR A 21 2.68 16.60 -16.86
C THR A 21 3.15 15.59 -15.82
N HIS A 22 2.31 14.64 -15.43
CA HIS A 22 2.62 13.65 -14.41
C HIS A 22 3.28 12.40 -15.02
N LYS A 23 4.62 12.42 -15.07
CA LYS A 23 5.43 11.27 -15.54
C LYS A 23 5.22 9.98 -14.72
N TYR A 24 4.91 10.11 -13.43
CA TYR A 24 4.75 8.98 -12.51
C TYR A 24 3.38 9.03 -11.86
N THR A 25 2.66 7.91 -11.90
CA THR A 25 1.28 7.80 -11.38
C THR A 25 1.05 6.57 -10.51
N THR A 26 2.07 5.71 -10.39
CA THR A 26 1.99 4.49 -9.57
C THR A 26 2.54 4.73 -8.17
N TYR A 27 1.88 4.17 -7.17
CA TYR A 27 2.19 4.35 -5.76
C TYR A 27 2.34 3.00 -5.08
N ASP A 28 3.28 2.90 -4.15
CA ASP A 28 3.53 1.72 -3.32
C ASP A 28 2.94 1.92 -1.92
N LEU A 29 2.21 0.93 -1.41
CA LEU A 29 1.70 0.98 -0.03
C LEU A 29 2.88 0.90 0.95
N LEU A 30 2.94 1.82 1.90
CA LEU A 30 3.93 1.79 2.99
C LEU A 30 3.32 1.38 4.32
N CYS A 31 2.05 1.70 4.54
CA CYS A 31 1.40 1.57 5.83
C CYS A 31 -0.11 1.51 5.66
N ASN A 32 -0.73 0.59 6.41
CA ASN A 32 -2.17 0.44 6.58
C ASN A 32 -2.51 0.52 8.06
N ILE A 33 -3.24 1.56 8.47
CA ILE A 33 -3.76 1.72 9.83
C ILE A 33 -5.16 1.13 9.84
N VAL A 34 -5.40 0.26 10.81
CA VAL A 34 -6.68 -0.42 11.01
C VAL A 34 -7.26 0.05 12.33
N HIS A 35 -8.57 0.32 12.31
CA HIS A 35 -9.37 0.54 13.49
C HIS A 35 -10.26 -0.68 13.69
N ASP A 36 -10.12 -1.35 14.83
CA ASP A 36 -10.94 -2.50 15.20
C ASP A 36 -11.88 -2.12 16.35
N GLY A 37 -13.20 -2.19 16.13
CA GLY A 37 -14.22 -1.89 17.14
C GLY A 37 -15.30 -0.92 16.66
N LYS A 38 -16.01 -0.32 17.61
CA LYS A 38 -17.06 0.67 17.34
C LYS A 38 -16.46 2.04 17.02
N PRO A 39 -17.14 2.92 16.28
CA PRO A 39 -16.62 4.25 15.93
C PRO A 39 -16.19 5.11 17.14
N ASP A 40 -16.85 4.95 18.29
CA ASP A 40 -16.61 5.66 19.54
C ASP A 40 -15.72 4.90 20.53
N SER A 41 -15.42 3.63 20.27
CA SER A 41 -14.61 2.77 21.13
C SER A 41 -13.97 1.64 20.34
N GLY A 42 -12.65 1.58 20.30
CA GLY A 42 -11.90 0.56 19.58
C GLY A 42 -10.42 0.63 19.85
N THR A 43 -9.66 -0.23 19.19
CA THR A 43 -8.20 -0.22 19.20
C THR A 43 -7.67 0.11 17.80
N TYR A 44 -6.45 0.60 17.77
CA TYR A 44 -5.74 0.89 16.53
C TYR A 44 -4.50 0.02 16.44
N ARG A 45 -4.29 -0.54 15.27
CA ARG A 45 -3.05 -1.21 14.92
C ARG A 45 -2.57 -0.74 13.56
N ILE A 46 -1.26 -0.83 13.36
CA ILE A 46 -0.60 -0.37 12.14
C ILE A 46 0.15 -1.53 11.50
N GLN A 47 -0.10 -1.76 10.22
CA GLN A 47 0.63 -2.70 9.39
C GLN A 47 1.57 -1.91 8.48
N LEU A 48 2.89 -2.02 8.70
CA LEU A 48 3.89 -1.19 8.03
C LEU A 48 4.96 -2.02 7.31
N LEU A 49 5.40 -1.51 6.17
CA LEU A 49 6.49 -2.08 5.39
C LEU A 49 7.82 -1.57 5.93
N HIS A 50 8.62 -2.45 6.53
CA HIS A 50 9.98 -2.09 6.93
C HIS A 50 10.88 -2.00 5.71
N LYS A 51 11.28 -0.76 5.35
CA LYS A 51 11.97 -0.46 4.09
C LYS A 51 13.26 -1.24 3.86
N ALA A 52 14.01 -1.53 4.92
CA ALA A 52 15.31 -2.21 4.81
C ALA A 52 15.15 -3.70 4.56
N THR A 53 14.25 -4.38 5.29
CA THR A 53 14.07 -5.83 5.18
C THR A 53 13.02 -6.24 4.15
N LYS A 54 12.19 -5.31 3.68
CA LYS A 54 11.04 -5.57 2.79
C LYS A 54 9.98 -6.49 3.40
N LYS A 55 9.98 -6.61 4.73
CA LYS A 55 8.99 -7.39 5.48
C LYS A 55 7.92 -6.47 6.06
N TRP A 56 6.73 -7.02 6.24
CA TRP A 56 5.62 -6.33 6.86
C TRP A 56 5.56 -6.64 8.35
N PHE A 57 5.19 -5.64 9.13
CA PHE A 57 5.03 -5.77 10.57
C PHE A 57 3.69 -5.17 10.97
N GLU A 58 3.00 -5.86 11.85
CA GLU A 58 1.85 -5.35 12.58
C GLU A 58 2.30 -4.90 13.96
N LEU A 59 1.92 -3.68 14.31
CA LEU A 59 2.19 -3.09 15.61
C LEU A 59 0.86 -2.70 16.26
N GLU A 60 0.67 -3.16 17.48
CA GLU A 60 -0.45 -2.80 18.36
C GLU A 60 0.14 -2.46 19.72
N ASP A 61 0.11 -1.17 20.06
CA ASP A 61 0.81 -0.59 21.21
C ASP A 61 2.28 -1.02 21.28
N MET A 62 2.63 -1.88 22.26
CA MET A 62 3.98 -2.38 22.50
C MET A 62 4.27 -3.71 21.77
N HIS A 63 3.26 -4.33 21.16
CA HIS A 63 3.42 -5.60 20.46
C HIS A 63 3.83 -5.38 19.02
N VAL A 64 4.87 -6.09 18.58
CA VAL A 64 5.37 -6.06 17.19
C VAL A 64 5.42 -7.48 16.67
N LYS A 65 4.77 -7.74 15.54
CA LYS A 65 4.70 -9.05 14.89
C LYS A 65 4.99 -8.94 13.40
N GLU A 66 5.86 -9.80 12.88
CA GLU A 66 6.02 -9.95 11.43
C GLU A 66 4.75 -10.59 10.82
N ILE A 67 4.26 -10.02 9.73
CA ILE A 67 3.07 -10.49 9.01
C ILE A 67 3.36 -10.68 7.52
N LEU A 68 2.51 -11.45 6.84
CA LEU A 68 2.57 -11.59 5.39
C LEU A 68 1.85 -10.42 4.72
N ALA A 69 2.31 -10.01 3.54
CA ALA A 69 1.69 -8.92 2.78
C ALA A 69 0.20 -9.21 2.44
N GLN A 70 -0.13 -10.48 2.20
CA GLN A 70 -1.51 -10.92 1.92
C GLN A 70 -2.47 -10.68 3.10
N SER A 71 -1.95 -10.60 4.33
CA SER A 71 -2.79 -10.32 5.51
C SER A 71 -3.34 -8.89 5.51
N ILE A 72 -2.68 -7.95 4.83
CA ILE A 72 -3.07 -6.54 4.81
C ILE A 72 -4.39 -6.36 4.09
N THR A 73 -4.57 -7.04 2.96
CA THR A 73 -5.77 -6.95 2.13
C THR A 73 -7.00 -7.60 2.77
N LEU A 74 -6.80 -8.37 3.83
CA LEU A 74 -7.86 -9.02 4.59
C LEU A 74 -8.38 -8.16 5.76
N THR A 75 -7.80 -6.98 5.97
CA THR A 75 -8.18 -6.08 7.07
C THR A 75 -8.91 -4.84 6.58
N GLU A 76 -9.80 -4.32 7.41
CA GLU A 76 -10.52 -3.08 7.12
C GLU A 76 -9.57 -1.88 7.28
N SER A 77 -9.16 -1.32 6.14
CA SER A 77 -8.30 -0.15 6.12
C SER A 77 -9.04 1.09 6.64
N TYR A 78 -8.49 1.72 7.68
CA TYR A 78 -8.94 3.03 8.14
C TYR A 78 -8.17 4.17 7.46
N ILE A 79 -6.83 4.14 7.52
CA ILE A 79 -5.95 5.12 6.87
C ILE A 79 -4.80 4.40 6.17
N GLN A 80 -4.48 4.80 4.94
CA GLN A 80 -3.32 4.28 4.22
C GLN A 80 -2.34 5.37 3.86
N ILE A 81 -1.05 5.03 3.91
CA ILE A 81 0.04 5.90 3.45
C ILE A 81 0.69 5.23 2.25
N TRP A 82 0.70 5.96 1.15
CA TRP A 82 1.21 5.52 -0.14
C TRP A 82 2.38 6.40 -0.58
N LYS A 83 3.38 5.80 -1.23
CA LYS A 83 4.53 6.52 -1.76
C LYS A 83 4.54 6.50 -3.28
N LEU A 84 4.64 7.67 -3.90
CA LEU A 84 4.83 7.78 -5.35
C LEU A 84 6.12 7.07 -5.78
N ASN A 85 6.00 6.12 -6.71
CA ASN A 85 7.13 5.50 -7.37
C ASN A 85 7.70 6.45 -8.42
N ARG A 86 8.81 7.11 -8.08
CA ARG A 86 9.56 8.00 -8.99
C ARG A 86 10.65 7.29 -9.80
N LYS A 87 10.76 5.97 -9.68
CA LYS A 87 11.80 5.17 -10.36
C LYS A 87 11.30 4.58 -11.67
N LYS A 88 10.08 4.07 -11.68
CA LYS A 88 9.46 3.42 -12.83
C LYS A 88 8.14 4.09 -13.20
N THR A 89 7.96 4.36 -14.47
CA THR A 89 6.72 4.84 -15.09
C THR A 89 5.64 3.75 -15.03
N ARG A 90 4.38 4.13 -15.31
CA ARG A 90 3.25 3.20 -15.43
C ARG A 90 3.56 2.06 -16.40
N ALA A 91 4.07 2.38 -17.60
CA ALA A 91 4.36 1.39 -18.63
C ALA A 91 5.41 0.37 -18.17
N GLU A 92 6.47 0.83 -17.51
CA GLU A 92 7.53 -0.04 -16.97
C GLU A 92 7.03 -0.95 -15.82
N ARG A 93 6.00 -0.50 -15.08
CA ARG A 93 5.39 -1.25 -13.97
C ARG A 93 4.34 -2.26 -14.42
N MET A 94 3.65 -1.99 -15.53
CA MET A 94 2.69 -2.94 -16.13
C MET A 94 3.37 -4.16 -16.76
N GLY A 95 4.66 -4.06 -17.09
CA GLY A 95 5.45 -5.17 -17.65
C GLY A 95 6.15 -6.06 -16.60
N GLU A 96 6.02 -5.78 -15.31
CA GLU A 96 6.56 -6.64 -14.25
C GLU A 96 5.72 -7.92 -14.14
N VAL A 97 6.19 -9.02 -14.72
CA VAL A 97 5.67 -10.36 -14.42
C VAL A 97 6.09 -10.69 -12.98
N PRO A 98 5.18 -11.16 -12.09
CA PRO A 98 5.57 -11.55 -10.74
C PRO A 98 6.59 -12.68 -10.80
N SER A 99 7.69 -12.56 -10.04
CA SER A 99 8.57 -13.69 -9.76
C SER A 99 7.91 -14.58 -8.71
N ASP A 100 7.76 -15.87 -9.02
CA ASP A 100 7.21 -16.92 -8.15
C ASP A 100 7.87 -17.00 -6.76
#